data_AF-A0A9Q3BXQ8-F1
#
_entry.id   AF-A0A9Q3BXQ8-F1
#
_cell.length_a   1.000
_cell.length_b   1.000
_cell.length_c   1.000
_cell.angle_alpha   90.00
_cell.angle_beta   90.00
_cell.angle_gamma   90.00
#
_symmetry.space_group_name_H-M   'P 1'
#
loop_
_entity.id
_entity.type
_entity.pdbx_description
1 polymer ?
#
loop_
_entity_poly.entity_id
_entity_poly.type
_entity_poly.pdbx_seq_one_letter_code
_entity_poly.pdbx_strand_id
1 'polypeptide(L)'
;MYVSYHQDDWNIWLPLAEFSYNNAEHESTKQSPFFTIYGKNTNFDSIHISQDTPAGKLLTKLQSVQQVVKKELESAIRKFENYEDRKRKIQPDFQPWDKVWLA
;
A
#
# COMPACT_ATOMS: atom_id res chain seq x y z
N MET A 1 1.20 8.78 -4.81
CA MET A 1 -0.04 9.08 -5.57
C MET A 1 0.41 9.60 -6.92
N TYR A 2 0.14 8.87 -8.02
CA TYR A 2 0.59 9.28 -9.36
C TYR A 2 -0.52 10.13 -9.99
N VAL A 3 -0.32 11.45 -10.02
CA VAL A 3 -1.13 12.36 -10.83
C VAL A 3 -0.67 12.20 -12.28
N SER A 4 -1.57 12.32 -13.25
CA SER A 4 -1.26 12.15 -14.67
C SER A 4 -0.06 13.00 -15.11
N TYR A 5 0.60 12.62 -16.22
CA TYR A 5 1.81 13.27 -16.73
C TYR A 5 1.67 14.80 -16.92
N HIS A 6 0.43 15.29 -17.08
CA HIS A 6 0.10 16.71 -17.23
C HIS A 6 -0.33 17.43 -15.95
N GLN A 7 -0.47 16.75 -14.80
CA GLN A 7 -0.87 17.31 -13.50
C GLN A 7 -2.23 18.07 -13.45
N ASP A 8 -3.03 18.06 -14.52
CA ASP A 8 -4.27 18.83 -14.62
C ASP A 8 -5.50 18.16 -13.97
N ASP A 9 -5.39 16.91 -13.56
CA ASP A 9 -6.51 16.12 -13.02
C ASP A 9 -6.70 16.25 -11.50
N TRP A 10 -6.06 17.22 -10.85
CA TRP A 10 -6.03 17.35 -9.38
C TRP A 10 -7.42 17.47 -8.75
N ASN A 11 -8.37 18.10 -9.44
CA ASN A 11 -9.75 18.27 -9.02
C ASN A 11 -10.50 16.93 -8.94
N ILE A 12 -10.16 15.95 -9.79
CA ILE A 12 -10.74 14.60 -9.77
C ILE A 12 -10.24 13.82 -8.55
N TRP A 13 -9.02 14.12 -8.09
CA TRP A 13 -8.40 13.44 -6.95
C TRP A 13 -8.71 14.10 -5.60
N LEU A 14 -9.27 15.31 -5.59
CA LEU A 14 -9.55 16.05 -4.35
C LEU A 14 -10.43 15.26 -3.35
N PRO A 15 -11.53 14.59 -3.77
CA PRO A 15 -12.32 13.78 -2.85
C PRO A 15 -11.54 12.60 -2.27
N LEU A 16 -10.59 12.04 -3.04
CA LEU A 16 -9.73 10.95 -2.59
C LEU A 16 -8.67 11.45 -1.60
N ALA A 17 -8.10 12.63 -1.85
CA ALA A 17 -7.12 13.24 -0.95
C ALA A 17 -7.77 13.59 0.40
N GLU A 18 -8.96 14.16 0.39
CA GLU A 18 -9.76 14.44 1.60
C GLU A 18 -10.06 13.15 2.36
N PHE A 19 -10.55 12.10 1.68
CA PHE A 19 -10.81 10.81 2.31
C PHE A 19 -9.55 10.19 2.93
N SER A 20 -8.43 10.25 2.20
CA SER A 20 -7.14 9.69 2.66
C SER A 20 -6.62 10.44 3.88
N TYR A 21 -6.71 11.76 3.86
CA TYR A 21 -6.31 12.63 4.97
C TYR A 21 -7.18 12.37 6.20
N ASN A 22 -8.49 12.27 6.02
CA ASN A 22 -9.43 12.05 7.13
C ASN A 22 -9.29 10.66 7.77
N ASN A 23 -8.83 9.65 7.04
CA ASN A 23 -8.56 8.30 7.56
C ASN A 23 -7.10 8.07 8.00
N ALA A 24 -6.19 8.99 7.73
CA ALA A 24 -4.80 8.88 8.17
C ALA A 24 -4.68 9.19 9.67
N GLU A 25 -3.92 8.39 10.39
CA GLU A 25 -3.58 8.68 11.78
C GLU A 25 -2.68 9.91 11.86
N HIS A 26 -3.09 10.90 12.66
CA HIS A 26 -2.27 12.06 12.91
C HIS A 26 -1.19 11.74 13.94
N GLU A 27 0.06 12.15 13.71
CA GLU A 27 1.21 11.72 14.53
C GLU A 27 1.10 12.09 16.01
N SER A 28 0.45 13.24 16.32
CA SER A 28 0.31 13.77 17.68
C SER A 28 -0.81 13.10 18.48
N THR A 29 -1.93 12.72 17.84
CA THR A 29 -3.10 12.14 18.50
C THR A 29 -3.12 10.62 18.40
N LYS A 30 -2.31 10.04 17.50
CA LYS A 30 -2.33 8.60 17.13
C LYS A 30 -3.73 8.11 16.74
N GLN A 31 -4.56 9.04 16.28
CA GLN A 31 -5.94 8.80 15.89
C GLN A 31 -6.21 9.53 14.59
N SER A 32 -7.02 8.92 13.72
CA SER A 32 -7.49 9.62 12.53
C SER A 32 -8.59 10.62 12.93
N PRO A 33 -8.75 11.73 12.19
CA PRO A 33 -9.90 12.62 12.36
C PRO A 33 -11.24 11.88 12.28
N PHE A 34 -11.37 10.90 11.38
CA PHE A 34 -12.59 10.10 11.24
C PHE A 34 -12.87 9.25 12.48
N PHE A 35 -11.84 8.65 13.06
CA PHE A 35 -11.93 7.90 14.31
C PHE A 35 -12.30 8.81 15.48
N THR A 36 -11.74 10.01 15.53
CA THR A 36 -12.01 10.99 16.58
C THR A 36 -13.48 11.45 16.56
N ILE A 37 -14.05 11.64 15.37
CA ILE A 37 -15.41 12.15 15.20
C ILE A 37 -16.45 11.02 15.29
N TYR A 38 -16.19 9.88 14.65
CA TYR A 38 -17.19 8.81 14.48
C TYR A 38 -16.90 7.53 15.28
N GLY A 39 -15.76 7.46 15.97
CA GLY A 39 -15.35 6.29 16.75
C GLY A 39 -14.99 5.06 15.91
N LYS A 40 -14.93 5.18 14.57
CA LYS A 40 -14.63 4.07 13.65
C LYS A 40 -13.90 4.59 12.41
N ASN A 41 -12.81 3.92 12.02
CA ASN A 41 -12.17 4.16 10.72
C ASN A 41 -13.00 3.54 9.59
N THR A 42 -13.16 4.26 8.48
CA THR A 42 -13.89 3.73 7.32
C THR A 42 -12.94 2.94 6.44
N ASN A 43 -13.18 1.64 6.31
CA ASN A 43 -12.44 0.83 5.34
C ASN A 43 -13.00 1.10 3.95
N PHE A 44 -12.12 1.26 2.96
CA PHE A 44 -12.52 1.40 1.55
C PHE A 44 -13.48 0.30 1.10
N ASP A 45 -13.28 -0.93 1.60
CA ASP A 45 -14.10 -2.10 1.27
C ASP A 45 -15.53 -2.03 1.84
N SER A 46 -15.79 -1.15 2.81
CA SER A 46 -17.12 -0.99 3.43
C SER A 46 -18.03 -0.03 2.68
N ILE A 47 -17.49 0.72 1.73
CA ILE A 47 -18.20 1.82 1.07
C ILE A 47 -19.01 1.28 -0.12
N HIS A 48 -20.30 1.02 0.09
CA HIS A 48 -21.23 0.68 -0.99
C HIS A 48 -21.63 1.96 -1.75
N ILE A 49 -20.79 2.42 -2.66
CA ILE A 49 -21.14 3.47 -3.63
C ILE A 49 -21.82 2.82 -4.84
N SER A 50 -22.97 3.35 -5.26
CA SER A 50 -23.61 2.94 -6.51
C SER A 50 -22.68 3.20 -7.70
N GLN A 51 -22.46 2.18 -8.53
CA GLN A 51 -21.52 2.20 -9.66
C GLN A 51 -21.89 3.26 -10.73
N ASP A 52 -23.15 3.68 -10.78
CA ASP A 52 -23.63 4.69 -11.74
C ASP A 52 -23.21 6.12 -11.38
N THR A 53 -22.69 6.33 -10.17
CA THR A 53 -22.18 7.64 -9.75
C THR A 53 -20.75 7.89 -10.27
N PRO A 54 -20.35 9.16 -10.49
CA PRO A 54 -18.96 9.50 -10.78
C PRO A 54 -17.97 8.92 -9.75
N ALA A 55 -18.37 8.85 -8.48
CA ALA A 55 -17.59 8.24 -7.41
C ALA A 55 -17.44 6.71 -7.57
N GLY A 56 -18.48 6.00 -8.03
CA GLY A 56 -18.43 4.56 -8.28
C GLY A 56 -17.50 4.19 -9.44
N LYS A 57 -17.49 5.02 -10.50
CA LYS A 57 -16.53 4.89 -11.63
C LYS A 57 -15.09 5.16 -11.20
N LEU A 58 -14.87 6.14 -10.31
CA LEU A 58 -13.56 6.42 -9.74
C LEU A 58 -13.08 5.25 -8.87
N LEU A 59 -13.98 4.66 -8.07
CA LEU A 59 -13.67 3.51 -7.22
C LEU A 59 -13.23 2.30 -8.03
N THR A 60 -13.93 1.98 -9.12
CA THR A 60 -13.53 0.87 -10.02
C THR A 60 -12.18 1.12 -10.68
N LYS A 61 -11.90 2.37 -11.09
CA LYS A 61 -10.58 2.77 -11.60
C LYS A 61 -9.49 2.65 -10.52
N LEU A 62 -9.79 3.00 -9.29
CA LEU A 62 -8.84 2.85 -8.17
C LEU A 62 -8.54 1.39 -7.87
N GLN A 63 -9.57 0.53 -7.84
CA GLN A 63 -9.39 -0.90 -7.61
C GLN A 63 -8.52 -1.54 -8.70
N SER A 64 -8.69 -1.17 -9.97
CA SER A 64 -7.84 -1.68 -11.05
C SER A 64 -6.40 -1.20 -10.93
N VAL A 65 -6.18 0.07 -10.61
CA VAL A 65 -4.84 0.62 -10.35
C VAL A 65 -4.18 -0.07 -9.14
N GLN A 66 -4.91 -0.26 -8.05
CA GLN A 66 -4.40 -0.97 -6.87
C GLN A 66 -3.99 -2.41 -7.20
N GLN A 67 -4.78 -3.12 -8.00
CA GLN A 67 -4.42 -4.48 -8.45
C GLN A 67 -3.14 -4.48 -9.28
N VAL A 68 -2.96 -3.52 -10.17
CA VAL A 68 -1.72 -3.39 -10.97
C VAL A 68 -0.53 -3.10 -10.06
N VAL A 69 -0.64 -2.12 -9.16
CA VAL A 69 0.43 -1.77 -8.22
C VAL A 69 0.80 -2.96 -7.34
N LYS A 70 -0.19 -3.72 -6.85
CA LYS A 70 0.04 -4.93 -6.05
C LYS A 70 0.84 -5.98 -6.84
N LYS A 71 0.47 -6.24 -8.10
CA LYS A 71 1.19 -7.19 -8.96
C LYS A 71 2.63 -6.74 -9.23
N GLU A 72 2.83 -5.45 -9.50
CA GLU A 72 4.18 -4.90 -9.71
C GLU A 72 5.02 -4.99 -8.44
N LEU A 73 4.44 -4.73 -7.27
CA LEU A 73 5.12 -4.89 -5.99
C LEU A 73 5.52 -6.35 -5.73
N GLU A 74 4.60 -7.29 -5.96
CA GLU A 74 4.88 -8.73 -5.85
C GLU A 74 6.00 -9.16 -6.83
N SER A 75 5.99 -8.63 -8.06
CA SER A 75 7.04 -8.86 -9.05
C SER A 75 8.40 -8.28 -8.59
N ALA A 76 8.40 -7.07 -8.04
CA ALA A 76 9.60 -6.45 -7.49
C ALA A 76 10.16 -7.26 -6.31
N ILE A 77 9.31 -7.68 -5.37
CA ILE A 77 9.70 -8.55 -4.25
C ILE A 77 10.35 -9.83 -4.77
N ARG A 78 9.73 -10.52 -5.73
CA ARG A 78 10.31 -11.73 -6.33
C ARG A 78 11.65 -11.47 -7.01
N LYS A 79 11.84 -10.30 -7.64
CA LYS A 79 13.15 -9.94 -8.24
C LYS A 79 14.20 -9.76 -7.16
N PHE A 80 13.86 -9.11 -6.04
CA PHE A 80 14.75 -8.97 -4.90
C PHE A 80 15.10 -10.33 -4.29
N GLU A 81 14.12 -11.21 -4.08
CA GLU A 81 14.34 -12.57 -3.59
C GLU A 81 15.31 -13.35 -4.50
N ASN A 82 15.06 -13.36 -5.82
CA ASN A 82 15.93 -14.05 -6.77
C ASN A 82 17.35 -13.46 -6.81
N TYR A 83 17.49 -12.15 -6.64
CA TYR A 83 18.79 -11.50 -6.61
C TYR A 83 19.57 -11.84 -5.34
N GLU A 84 18.90 -11.81 -4.19
CA GLU A 84 19.50 -12.19 -2.90
C GLU A 84 19.83 -13.70 -2.87
N ASP A 85 18.95 -14.57 -3.36
CA ASP A 85 19.19 -16.01 -3.41
C ASP A 85 20.39 -16.38 -4.29
N ARG A 86 20.61 -15.65 -5.40
CA ARG A 86 21.82 -15.81 -6.23
C ARG A 86 23.10 -15.34 -5.54
N LYS A 87 22.99 -14.36 -4.64
CA LYS A 87 24.13 -13.83 -3.87
C LYS A 87 24.43 -14.63 -2.61
N ARG A 88 23.46 -15.37 -2.09
CA ARG A 88 23.67 -16.27 -0.95
C ARG A 88 24.66 -17.35 -1.35
N LYS A 89 25.81 -17.37 -0.70
CA LYS A 89 26.65 -18.57 -0.66
C LYS A 89 25.85 -19.66 0.05
N ILE A 90 25.89 -20.87 -0.48
CA ILE A 90 25.38 -22.06 0.21
C ILE A 90 25.99 -22.06 1.61
N GLN A 91 25.16 -22.14 2.64
CA GLN A 91 25.65 -22.20 4.02
C GLN A 91 26.56 -23.44 4.13
N PRO A 92 27.75 -23.32 4.73
CA PRO A 92 28.59 -24.48 4.99
C PRO A 92 27.77 -25.47 5.82
N ASP A 93 27.87 -26.75 5.49
CA ASP A 93 27.24 -27.80 6.29
C ASP A 93 28.01 -27.91 7.61
N PHE A 94 27.49 -27.29 8.66
CA PHE A 94 28.16 -27.22 9.96
C PHE A 94 28.09 -28.59 10.63
N GLN A 95 29.25 -29.13 10.99
CA GLN A 95 29.31 -30.35 11.79
C GLN A 95 29.20 -30.01 13.28
N PRO A 96 28.72 -30.96 14.11
CA PRO A 96 28.87 -30.82 15.56
C PRO A 96 30.34 -30.48 15.87
N TRP A 97 30.56 -29.43 16.67
CA TRP A 97 31.85 -28.84 17.08
C TRP A 97 32.44 -27.70 16.24
N ASP A 98 31.78 -27.27 15.16
CA ASP A 98 32.22 -26.07 14.42
C ASP A 98 32.00 -24.78 15.23
N LYS A 99 33.01 -23.89 15.19
CA LYS A 99 32.97 -22.58 15.87
C LYS A 99 32.44 -21.52 14.90
N VAL A 100 31.31 -20.92 15.23
CA VAL A 100 30.73 -19.79 14.50
C VAL A 100 30.87 -18.50 15.31
N TRP A 101 31.07 -17.38 14.62
CA TRP A 101 31.12 -16.06 15.23
C TRP A 101 29.69 -15.58 15.53
N LEU A 102 29.45 -15.14 16.77
CA LEU A 102 28.24 -14.43 17.15
C LEU A 102 28.50 -12.93 16.98
N ALA A 103 27.60 -12.24 16.28
CA ALA A 103 27.57 -10.79 16.14
C ALA A 103 26.60 -10.18 17.14
#